data_AF-A0A0G0WS77-F1
#
_entry.id   AF-A0A0G0WS77-F1
#
_cell.length_a   1.000
_cell.length_b   1.000
_cell.length_c   1.000
_cell.angle_alpha   90.00
_cell.angle_beta   90.00
_cell.angle_gamma   90.00
#
_symmetry.space_group_name_H-M   'P 1'
#
loop_
_entity.id
_entity.type
_entity.pdbx_description
1 polymer ?
#
loop_
_entity_poly.entity_id
_entity_poly.type
_entity_poly.pdbx_seq_one_letter_code
_entity_poly.pdbx_strand_id
1 'polypeptide(L)'
;MEIVYPTQFISSLRGKHLLLDTNVFRDAVSRSTDFSRFFNNLKQNDITLVTVDFVRLELLKGSVNETKYKEKEKLIAEIVDATIPMTPNMIELMYSLIQIYGIDGTALTITDVLLGAMLMQYGDNIALLMRDTTDFIQRVFKLLFVVNAPFGKGIWTYGVYQYINS
;
A
#
# COMPACT_ATOMS: atom_id res chain seq x y z
N MET A 1 4.30 -21.42 -2.68
CA MET A 1 3.56 -21.30 -1.41
C MET A 1 2.69 -20.06 -1.55
N GLU A 2 1.39 -20.16 -1.27
CA GLU A 2 0.46 -19.08 -1.62
C GLU A 2 0.43 -17.97 -0.56
N ILE A 3 0.00 -16.78 -0.98
CA ILE A 3 -0.29 -15.67 -0.08
C ILE A 3 -1.60 -15.99 0.66
N VAL A 4 -1.56 -15.92 1.99
CA VAL A 4 -2.65 -16.29 2.89
C VAL A 4 -3.26 -15.04 3.50
N TYR A 5 -4.59 -14.92 3.47
CA TYR A 5 -5.34 -13.82 4.06
C TYR A 5 -6.67 -14.33 4.65
N PRO A 6 -7.29 -13.59 5.59
CA PRO A 6 -8.55 -13.97 6.20
C PRO A 6 -9.69 -14.13 5.19
N THR A 7 -10.66 -15.00 5.48
CA THR A 7 -11.76 -15.30 4.55
C THR A 7 -12.58 -14.06 4.19
N GLN A 8 -12.71 -13.11 5.12
CA GLN A 8 -13.48 -11.88 4.92
C GLN A 8 -12.74 -10.82 4.11
N PHE A 9 -11.43 -10.98 3.87
CA PHE A 9 -10.57 -9.97 3.24
C PHE A 9 -11.13 -9.46 1.92
N ILE A 10 -11.45 -10.39 1.00
CA ILE A 10 -11.97 -10.06 -0.33
C ILE A 10 -13.33 -9.37 -0.24
N SER A 11 -14.26 -9.93 0.53
CA SER A 11 -15.61 -9.38 0.67
C SER A 11 -15.62 -7.98 1.29
N SER A 12 -14.71 -7.68 2.22
CA SER A 12 -14.62 -6.38 2.89
C SER A 12 -13.97 -5.29 2.06
N LEU A 13 -13.17 -5.67 1.07
CA LEU A 13 -12.51 -4.74 0.14
C LEU A 13 -13.19 -4.62 -1.22
N ARG A 14 -14.19 -5.45 -1.51
CA ARG A 14 -14.93 -5.41 -2.78
C ARG A 14 -15.48 -4.00 -3.06
N GLY A 15 -15.23 -3.50 -4.27
CA GLY A 15 -15.63 -2.16 -4.70
C GLY A 15 -14.77 -1.02 -4.14
N LYS A 16 -13.69 -1.33 -3.42
CA LYS A 16 -12.76 -0.35 -2.83
C LYS A 16 -11.44 -0.31 -3.58
N HIS A 17 -10.67 0.74 -3.30
CA HIS A 17 -9.28 0.86 -3.72
C HIS A 17 -8.34 0.20 -2.71
N LEU A 18 -7.41 -0.62 -3.18
CA LEU A 18 -6.29 -1.12 -2.38
C LEU A 18 -5.01 -0.40 -2.81
N LEU A 19 -4.59 0.54 -1.97
CA LEU A 19 -3.37 1.32 -2.12
C LEU A 19 -2.15 0.47 -1.79
N LEU A 20 -1.20 0.40 -2.72
CA LEU A 20 0.01 -0.41 -2.59
C LEU A 20 1.22 0.47 -2.28
N ASP A 21 1.96 0.10 -1.24
CA ASP A 21 3.22 0.71 -0.83
C ASP A 21 4.44 0.12 -1.57
N THR A 22 5.56 0.85 -1.55
CA THR A 22 6.84 0.50 -2.18
C THR A 22 7.35 -0.89 -1.77
N ASN A 23 7.13 -1.33 -0.52
CA ASN A 23 7.57 -2.67 -0.06
C ASN A 23 6.81 -3.81 -0.77
N VAL A 24 5.52 -3.62 -1.09
CA VAL A 24 4.70 -4.62 -1.80
C VAL A 24 5.25 -4.87 -3.21
N PHE A 25 5.59 -3.80 -3.94
CA PHE A 25 6.17 -3.94 -5.27
C PHE A 25 7.55 -4.60 -5.26
N ARG A 26 8.41 -4.22 -4.29
CA ARG A 26 9.74 -4.84 -4.12
C ARG A 26 9.61 -6.35 -3.91
N ASP A 27 8.66 -6.76 -3.09
CA ASP A 27 8.44 -8.17 -2.79
C ASP A 27 7.80 -8.91 -3.98
N ALA A 28 6.90 -8.25 -4.72
CA ALA A 28 6.32 -8.78 -5.96
C ALA A 28 7.37 -9.08 -7.04
N VAL A 29 8.45 -8.30 -7.15
CA VAL A 29 9.58 -8.61 -8.06
C VAL A 29 10.18 -9.97 -7.73
N SER A 30 10.44 -10.23 -6.45
CA SER A 30 11.12 -11.44 -6.00
C SER A 30 10.24 -12.70 -6.09
N ARG A 31 8.91 -12.52 -6.13
CA ARG A 31 7.91 -13.60 -6.12
C ARG A 31 6.76 -13.31 -7.07
N SER A 32 7.11 -13.00 -8.31
CA SER A 32 6.18 -12.53 -9.33
C SER A 32 4.96 -13.44 -9.51
N THR A 33 5.12 -14.76 -9.53
CA THR A 33 4.01 -15.71 -9.71
C THR A 33 2.98 -15.64 -8.58
N ASP A 34 3.42 -15.64 -7.32
CA ASP A 34 2.52 -15.67 -6.16
C ASP A 34 1.78 -14.33 -6.02
N PHE A 35 2.49 -13.22 -6.18
CA PHE A 35 1.89 -11.88 -6.16
C PHE A 35 0.98 -11.63 -7.36
N SER A 36 1.33 -12.09 -8.56
CA SER A 36 0.46 -11.97 -9.73
C SER A 36 -0.85 -12.72 -9.53
N ARG A 37 -0.82 -13.94 -8.97
CA ARG A 37 -2.04 -14.69 -8.62
C ARG A 37 -2.88 -13.94 -7.60
N PHE A 38 -2.24 -13.40 -6.56
CA PHE A 38 -2.91 -12.61 -5.54
C PHE A 38 -3.59 -11.37 -6.13
N PHE A 39 -2.85 -10.53 -6.85
CA PHE A 39 -3.40 -9.32 -7.48
C PHE A 39 -4.50 -9.62 -8.48
N ASN A 40 -4.35 -10.65 -9.32
CA ASN A 40 -5.40 -11.05 -10.26
C ASN A 40 -6.68 -11.49 -9.53
N ASN A 41 -6.56 -12.22 -8.41
CA ASN A 41 -7.71 -12.59 -7.61
C ASN A 41 -8.41 -11.37 -6.99
N LEU A 42 -7.65 -10.35 -6.56
CA LEU A 42 -8.23 -9.09 -6.08
C LEU A 42 -9.00 -8.37 -7.18
N LYS A 43 -8.39 -8.21 -8.36
CA LYS A 43 -9.03 -7.55 -9.51
C LYS A 43 -10.29 -8.28 -9.97
N GLN A 44 -10.28 -9.61 -9.98
CA GLN A 44 -11.46 -10.44 -10.30
C GLN A 44 -12.62 -10.28 -9.31
N ASN A 45 -12.37 -9.71 -8.14
CA ASN A 45 -13.36 -9.45 -7.10
C ASN A 45 -13.66 -7.95 -6.91
N ASP A 46 -13.49 -7.17 -7.98
CA ASP A 46 -13.79 -5.72 -8.03
C ASP A 46 -13.00 -4.90 -7.01
N ILE A 47 -11.77 -5.32 -6.69
CA ILE A 47 -10.84 -4.52 -5.89
C ILE A 47 -9.88 -3.83 -6.86
N THR A 48 -9.88 -2.50 -6.85
CA THR A 48 -9.01 -1.71 -7.73
C THR A 48 -7.65 -1.52 -7.07
N LEU A 49 -6.58 -1.98 -7.69
CA LEU A 49 -5.23 -1.82 -7.17
C LEU A 49 -4.69 -0.45 -7.58
N VAL A 50 -4.32 0.36 -6.59
CA VAL A 50 -3.88 1.74 -6.84
C VAL A 50 -2.52 2.01 -6.21
N THR A 51 -1.83 3.04 -6.69
CA THR A 51 -0.63 3.58 -6.07
C THR A 51 -0.59 5.10 -6.18
N VAL A 52 0.48 5.72 -5.71
CA VAL A 52 0.72 7.17 -5.83
C VAL A 52 2.05 7.43 -6.52
N ASP A 53 2.19 8.60 -7.14
CA ASP A 53 3.42 8.94 -7.87
C ASP A 53 4.67 8.91 -6.99
N PHE A 54 4.57 9.24 -5.70
CA PHE A 54 5.70 9.14 -4.77
C PHE A 54 6.21 7.70 -4.58
N VAL A 55 5.31 6.72 -4.46
CA VAL A 55 5.68 5.29 -4.41
C VAL A 55 6.33 4.86 -5.73
N ARG A 56 5.78 5.30 -6.87
CA ARG A 56 6.38 5.04 -8.19
C ARG A 56 7.79 5.63 -8.27
N LEU A 57 7.96 6.87 -7.85
CA LEU A 57 9.25 7.56 -7.82
C LEU A 57 10.27 6.83 -6.94
N GLU A 58 9.88 6.37 -5.75
CA GLU A 58 10.76 5.58 -4.88
C GLU A 58 11.24 4.29 -5.54
N LEU A 59 10.32 3.54 -6.15
CA LEU A 59 10.65 2.30 -6.85
C LEU A 59 11.62 2.56 -8.01
N LEU A 60 11.31 3.55 -8.85
CA LEU A 60 12.05 3.85 -10.06
C LEU A 60 13.42 4.47 -9.75
N LYS A 61 13.53 5.35 -8.73
CA LYS A 61 14.79 5.97 -8.29
C LYS A 61 15.82 4.92 -7.86
N GLY A 62 15.39 3.80 -7.29
CA GLY A 62 16.29 2.70 -6.91
C GLY A 62 16.82 1.86 -8.08
N SER A 63 16.74 2.32 -9.33
CA SER A 63 17.16 1.56 -10.50
C SER A 63 18.62 1.85 -10.85
N VAL A 64 19.40 0.80 -11.01
CA VAL A 64 20.85 0.91 -11.28
C VAL A 64 21.18 1.20 -12.74
N ASN A 65 20.23 1.00 -13.65
CA ASN A 65 20.35 1.29 -15.08
C ASN A 65 18.97 1.38 -15.77
N GLU A 66 18.97 1.76 -17.04
CA GLU A 66 17.76 1.93 -17.85
C GLU A 66 16.94 0.64 -18.01
N THR A 67 17.60 -0.52 -18.17
CA THR A 67 16.91 -1.81 -18.25
C THR A 67 16.11 -2.10 -16.98
N LYS A 68 16.72 -1.91 -15.80
CA LYS A 68 16.04 -2.08 -14.51
C LYS A 68 14.95 -1.05 -14.27
N TYR A 69 15.12 0.16 -14.78
CA TYR A 69 14.06 1.17 -14.75
C TYR A 69 12.83 0.68 -15.54
N LYS A 70 13.02 0.26 -16.79
CA LYS A 70 11.95 -0.24 -17.66
C LYS A 70 11.26 -1.50 -17.12
N GLU A 71 12.02 -2.41 -16.52
CA GLU A 71 11.45 -3.60 -15.85
C GLU A 71 10.50 -3.20 -14.70
N LYS A 72 10.90 -2.24 -13.86
CA LYS A 72 10.05 -1.77 -12.75
C LYS A 72 8.85 -0.99 -13.23
N GLU A 73 9.01 -0.14 -14.25
CA GLU A 73 7.90 0.60 -14.85
C GLU A 73 6.84 -0.36 -15.41
N LYS A 74 7.27 -1.39 -16.14
CA LYS A 74 6.39 -2.45 -16.67
C LYS A 74 5.68 -3.19 -15.54
N LEU A 75 6.39 -3.55 -14.47
CA LEU A 75 5.80 -4.22 -13.32
C LEU A 75 4.72 -3.36 -12.65
N ILE A 76 4.97 -2.07 -12.44
CA ILE A 76 3.98 -1.15 -11.88
C ILE A 76 2.74 -1.12 -12.77
N ALA A 77 2.90 -1.00 -14.08
CA ALA A 77 1.79 -0.96 -15.04
C ALA A 77 1.00 -2.27 -15.11
N GLU A 78 1.63 -3.43 -14.87
CA GLU A 78 0.94 -4.73 -14.81
C GLU A 78 0.12 -4.91 -13.53
N ILE A 79 0.64 -4.39 -12.40
CA ILE A 79 0.00 -4.53 -11.09
C ILE A 79 -1.10 -3.48 -10.88
N VAL A 80 -0.82 -2.21 -11.17
CA VAL A 80 -1.65 -1.07 -10.78
C VAL A 80 -2.70 -0.78 -11.86
N ASP A 81 -3.96 -0.62 -11.43
CA ASP A 81 -5.07 -0.22 -12.30
C ASP A 81 -5.12 1.31 -12.48
N ALA A 82 -4.77 2.09 -11.44
CA ALA A 82 -4.70 3.54 -11.51
C ALA A 82 -3.69 4.15 -10.51
N THR A 83 -3.10 5.29 -10.88
CA THR A 83 -2.33 6.12 -9.95
C THR A 83 -3.22 7.25 -9.43
N ILE A 84 -3.35 7.37 -8.12
CA ILE A 84 -4.13 8.45 -7.50
C ILE A 84 -3.32 9.75 -7.54
N PRO A 85 -3.84 10.83 -8.15
CA PRO A 85 -3.14 12.10 -8.22
C PRO A 85 -3.13 12.81 -6.86
N MET A 86 -2.10 13.62 -6.63
CA MET A 86 -2.07 14.49 -5.46
C MET A 86 -3.04 15.66 -5.61
N THR A 87 -3.92 15.84 -4.63
CA THR A 87 -4.85 16.98 -4.55
C THR A 87 -4.29 18.06 -3.63
N PRO A 88 -4.67 19.34 -3.80
CA PRO A 88 -4.25 20.41 -2.90
C PRO A 88 -4.63 20.15 -1.43
N ASN A 89 -5.82 19.59 -1.17
CA ASN A 89 -6.30 19.25 0.16
C ASN A 89 -5.41 18.22 0.89
N MET A 90 -4.65 17.43 0.14
CA MET A 90 -3.77 16.43 0.72
C MET A 90 -2.64 17.04 1.53
N ILE A 91 -2.14 18.23 1.14
CA ILE A 91 -1.08 18.91 1.89
C ILE A 91 -1.56 19.27 3.30
N GLU A 92 -2.80 19.76 3.42
CA GLU A 92 -3.41 20.06 4.73
C GLU A 92 -3.61 18.81 5.59
N LEU A 93 -4.02 17.70 4.97
CA LEU A 93 -4.11 16.39 5.65
C LEU A 93 -2.74 15.88 6.08
N MET A 94 -1.71 16.05 5.27
CA MET A 94 -0.33 15.70 5.62
C MET A 94 0.16 16.52 6.82
N TYR A 95 -0.07 17.84 6.85
CA TYR A 95 0.27 18.67 8.01
C TYR A 95 -0.49 18.25 9.27
N SER A 96 -1.79 17.96 9.13
CA SER A 96 -2.61 17.43 10.23
C SER A 96 -2.04 16.12 10.77
N LEU A 97 -1.63 15.22 9.87
CA LEU A 97 -1.03 13.95 10.25
C LEU A 97 0.34 14.13 10.92
N ILE A 98 1.21 15.00 10.38
CA ILE A 98 2.50 15.35 11.00
C ILE A 98 2.29 15.88 12.41
N GLN A 99 1.30 16.74 12.63
CA GLN A 99 0.98 17.23 13.96
C GLN A 99 0.58 16.10 14.91
N ILE A 100 -0.27 15.17 14.46
CA ILE A 100 -0.69 13.99 15.24
C ILE A 100 0.52 13.10 15.57
N TYR A 101 1.41 12.85 14.61
CA TYR A 101 2.60 12.01 14.78
C TYR A 101 3.69 12.66 15.62
N GLY A 102 3.89 13.98 15.47
CA GLY A 102 4.86 14.76 16.24
C GLY A 102 4.52 14.78 17.73
N ILE A 103 3.23 14.80 18.08
CA ILE A 103 2.77 14.65 19.47
C ILE A 103 3.14 13.26 20.03
N ASP A 104 3.12 12.23 19.19
CA ASP A 104 3.41 10.84 19.58
C ASP A 104 4.90 10.46 19.47
N GLY A 105 5.77 11.39 19.08
CA GLY A 105 7.23 11.18 19.00
C GLY A 105 7.68 10.20 17.92
N THR A 106 6.84 9.90 16.93
CA THR A 106 7.15 8.96 15.85
C THR A 106 7.60 9.70 14.60
N ALA A 107 8.76 9.35 14.06
CA ALA A 107 9.27 9.92 12.81
C ALA A 107 8.78 9.09 11.62
N LEU A 108 7.94 9.70 10.78
CA LEU A 108 7.50 9.11 9.51
C LEU A 108 8.32 9.62 8.34
N THR A 109 8.43 8.79 7.30
CA THR A 109 8.87 9.30 6.00
C THR A 109 7.78 10.16 5.37
N ILE A 110 8.15 11.07 4.46
CA ILE A 110 7.18 11.89 3.72
C ILE A 110 6.19 11.01 2.95
N THR A 111 6.65 9.87 2.42
CA THR A 111 5.82 8.91 1.70
C THR A 111 4.78 8.28 2.63
N ASP A 112 5.16 7.87 3.84
CA ASP A 112 4.19 7.32 4.81
C ASP A 112 3.15 8.36 5.23
N VAL A 113 3.57 9.61 5.44
CA VAL A 113 2.65 10.72 5.73
C VAL A 113 1.68 10.93 4.57
N LEU A 114 2.15 10.89 3.32
CA LEU A 114 1.32 11.00 2.14
C LEU A 114 0.32 9.84 2.02
N LEU A 115 0.77 8.60 2.23
CA LEU A 115 -0.10 7.42 2.21
C LEU A 115 -1.17 7.51 3.31
N GLY A 116 -0.81 7.97 4.50
CA GLY A 116 -1.77 8.22 5.58
C GLY A 116 -2.78 9.30 5.23
N ALA A 117 -2.33 10.41 4.64
CA ALA A 117 -3.21 11.47 4.15
C ALA A 117 -4.17 10.97 3.05
N MET A 118 -3.74 10.05 2.18
CA MET A 118 -4.62 9.39 1.22
C MET A 118 -5.73 8.60 1.91
N LEU A 119 -5.38 7.81 2.94
CA LEU A 119 -6.39 7.09 3.72
C LEU A 119 -7.39 8.04 4.37
N MET A 120 -6.93 9.17 4.92
CA MET A 120 -7.80 10.20 5.50
C MET A 120 -8.73 10.83 4.45
N GLN A 121 -8.20 11.12 3.25
CA GLN A 121 -8.98 11.78 2.19
C GLN A 121 -10.12 10.91 1.66
N TYR A 122 -9.86 9.61 1.45
CA TYR A 122 -10.82 8.71 0.80
C TYR A 122 -11.60 7.84 1.80
N GLY A 123 -11.19 7.82 3.08
CA GLY A 123 -11.89 7.16 4.18
C GLY A 123 -12.18 5.69 3.89
N ASP A 124 -13.45 5.30 3.99
CA ASP A 124 -13.88 3.92 3.85
C ASP A 124 -13.72 3.32 2.44
N ASN A 125 -13.46 4.16 1.43
CA ASN A 125 -13.31 3.75 0.04
C ASN A 125 -11.90 3.26 -0.33
N ILE A 126 -10.93 3.40 0.58
CA ILE A 126 -9.55 2.99 0.35
C ILE A 126 -8.97 2.22 1.55
N ALA A 127 -8.06 1.30 1.28
CA ALA A 127 -7.21 0.67 2.29
C ALA A 127 -5.76 0.62 1.80
N LEU A 128 -4.79 0.64 2.71
CA LEU A 128 -3.35 0.56 2.42
C LEU A 128 -2.83 -0.84 2.73
N LEU A 129 -2.14 -1.48 1.79
CA LEU A 129 -1.36 -2.69 2.00
C LEU A 129 0.12 -2.32 2.11
N MET A 130 0.73 -2.61 3.26
CA MET A 130 2.15 -2.37 3.51
C MET A 130 2.74 -3.42 4.45
N ARG A 131 4.06 -3.62 4.37
CA ARG A 131 4.78 -4.56 5.24
C ARG A 131 5.18 -3.95 6.58
N ASP A 132 5.45 -2.65 6.60
CA ASP A 132 6.02 -1.96 7.76
C ASP A 132 4.90 -1.56 8.76
N THR A 133 4.34 -2.57 9.43
CA THR A 133 3.10 -2.46 10.24
C THR A 133 3.22 -1.61 11.51
N THR A 134 4.43 -1.20 11.89
CA THR A 134 4.71 -0.43 13.10
C THR A 134 4.51 1.08 12.92
N ASP A 135 4.48 1.55 11.68
CA ASP A 135 4.64 2.97 11.38
C ASP A 135 3.28 3.69 11.38
N PHE A 136 2.17 2.94 11.29
CA PHE A 136 0.83 3.50 11.29
C PHE A 136 0.21 3.56 12.70
N ILE A 137 -0.07 4.76 13.21
CA ILE A 137 -0.64 4.96 14.56
C ILE A 137 -2.08 4.46 14.58
N GLN A 138 -2.34 3.48 15.47
CA GLN A 138 -3.61 2.78 15.55
C GLN A 138 -4.81 3.64 15.98
N ARG A 139 -4.55 4.81 16.60
CA ARG A 139 -5.61 5.77 16.97
C ARG A 139 -6.18 6.51 15.76
N VAL A 140 -5.44 6.56 14.65
CA VAL A 140 -5.84 7.22 13.40
C VAL A 140 -6.25 6.17 12.37
N PHE A 141 -5.51 5.05 12.32
CA PHE A 141 -5.68 4.02 11.31
C PHE A 141 -5.98 2.67 11.94
N LYS A 142 -7.07 2.04 11.52
CA LYS A 142 -7.44 0.69 11.94
C LYS A 142 -6.72 -0.34 11.08
N LEU A 143 -6.06 -1.30 11.73
CA LEU A 143 -5.63 -2.54 11.07
C LEU A 143 -6.86 -3.41 10.81
N LEU A 144 -7.25 -3.55 9.55
CA LEU A 144 -8.40 -4.35 9.12
C LEU A 144 -8.03 -5.84 9.03
N PHE A 145 -6.92 -6.13 8.36
CA PHE A 145 -6.50 -7.49 8.06
C PHE A 145 -4.99 -7.62 8.09
N VAL A 146 -4.54 -8.87 8.28
CA VAL A 146 -3.13 -9.26 8.14
C VAL A 146 -3.03 -10.26 7.00
N VAL A 147 -2.15 -9.99 6.05
CA VAL A 147 -1.86 -10.85 4.89
C VAL A 147 -0.46 -11.42 5.05
N ASN A 148 -0.29 -12.73 4.89
CA ASN A 148 0.99 -13.40 5.06
C ASN A 148 1.47 -14.04 3.76
N ALA A 149 2.72 -13.80 3.38
CA ALA A 149 3.37 -14.41 2.23
C ALA A 149 4.59 -15.25 2.71
N PRO A 150 4.55 -16.59 2.63
CA PRO A 150 5.67 -17.44 3.07
C PRO A 150 6.92 -17.23 2.21
N PHE A 151 8.07 -16.87 2.78
CA PHE A 151 9.31 -16.58 2.04
C PHE A 151 10.47 -17.43 2.53
N GLY A 152 10.90 -18.41 1.72
CA GLY A 152 11.98 -19.33 2.10
C GLY A 152 11.65 -20.09 3.39
N LYS A 153 12.39 -19.80 4.48
CA LYS A 153 12.12 -20.33 5.83
C LYS A 153 11.36 -19.36 6.75
N GLY A 154 10.94 -18.20 6.24
CA GLY A 154 10.26 -17.14 7.00
C GLY A 154 8.90 -16.76 6.41
N ILE A 155 8.34 -15.66 6.92
CA ILE A 155 7.03 -15.12 6.52
C ILE A 155 7.16 -13.61 6.38
N TRP A 156 6.69 -13.06 5.27
CA TRP A 156 6.40 -11.63 5.17
C TRP A 156 4.97 -11.37 5.62
N THR A 157 4.81 -10.41 6.51
CA THR A 157 3.52 -10.03 7.06
C THR A 157 3.19 -8.62 6.59
N TYR A 158 2.03 -8.46 6.00
CA TYR A 158 1.51 -7.18 5.51
C TYR A 158 0.28 -6.82 6.33
N GLY A 159 0.22 -5.57 6.77
CA GLY A 159 -0.98 -4.99 7.36
C GLY A 159 -1.83 -4.32 6.29
N VAL A 160 -3.15 -4.42 6.46
CA VAL A 160 -4.14 -3.73 5.64
C VAL A 160 -4.80 -2.67 6.51
N TYR A 161 -4.49 -1.41 6.26
CA TYR A 161 -4.91 -0.29 7.10
C TYR A 161 -6.00 0.55 6.43
N GLN A 162 -6.88 1.12 7.24
CA GLN A 162 -7.91 2.06 6.80
C GLN A 162 -8.04 3.18 7.83
N TYR A 163 -8.39 4.38 7.38
CA TYR A 163 -8.65 5.50 8.28
C TYR A 163 -9.85 5.24 9.19
N ILE A 164 -9.76 5.64 10.45
CA ILE A 164 -10.88 5.59 11.40
C ILE A 164 -11.71 6.86 11.17
N ASN A 165 -12.80 6.72 10.40
CA ASN A 165 -13.79 7.78 10.28
C ASN A 165 -14.41 8.04 11.67
N SER A 166 -14.23 9.28 12.16
CA SER A 166 -14.80 9.77 13.42
C SER A 166 -16.21 10.32 13.20
#